data_AF-A0A8S9G3D0-F1
#
_entry.id   AF-A0A8S9G3D0-F1
#
_cell.length_a   1.000
_cell.length_b   1.000
_cell.length_c   1.000
_cell.angle_alpha   90.00
_cell.angle_beta   90.00
_cell.angle_gamma   90.00
#
_symmetry.space_group_name_H-M   'P 1'
#
loop_
_entity.id
_entity.type
_entity.pdbx_description
1 polymer ?
#
loop_
_entity_poly.entity_id
_entity_poly.type
_entity_poly.pdbx_seq_one_letter_code
_entity_poly.pdbx_strand_id
1 'polypeptide(L)'
;MYVKVKMDGVAITRKVDIKLFDSYESLTNSLITMFSQYQDCDREDTNFKFTFQGKEGDWLLPGDAPWKIFAESVHRISITRDCPCPYTRLLF
;
A
#
# COMPACT_ATOMS: atom_id res chain seq x y z
N MET A 1 -15.02 -6.84 2.84
CA MET A 1 -14.41 -7.26 1.55
C MET A 1 -12.92 -7.29 1.76
N TYR A 2 -12.29 -8.46 1.63
CA TYR A 2 -10.86 -8.59 1.92
C TYR A 2 -10.00 -8.33 0.70
N VAL A 3 -9.07 -7.40 0.82
CA VAL A 3 -8.10 -7.05 -0.22
C VAL A 3 -6.71 -7.47 0.22
N LYS A 4 -5.96 -8.03 -0.73
CA LYS A 4 -4.55 -8.37 -0.51
C LYS A 4 -3.69 -7.12 -0.68
N VAL A 5 -2.89 -6.84 0.33
CA VAL A 5 -1.93 -5.75 0.36
C VAL A 5 -0.54 -6.35 0.33
N LYS A 6 0.27 -5.97 -0.66
CA LYS A 6 1.69 -6.34 -0.76
C LYS A 6 2.56 -5.11 -0.57
N MET A 7 3.76 -5.30 -0.01
CA MET A 7 4.78 -4.26 0.04
C MET A 7 5.87 -4.57 -0.97
N ASP A 8 6.21 -3.64 -1.84
CA ASP A 8 7.28 -3.78 -2.80
C ASP A 8 8.64 -3.75 -2.08
N GLY A 9 9.56 -4.62 -2.48
CA GLY A 9 10.85 -4.79 -1.81
C GLY A 9 10.84 -5.64 -0.53
N VAL A 10 9.68 -6.11 -0.06
CA VAL A 10 9.59 -6.98 1.14
C VAL A 10 8.61 -8.13 0.88
N ALA A 11 8.97 -9.36 1.26
CA ALA A 11 8.09 -10.53 1.15
C ALA A 11 6.96 -10.55 2.21
N ILE A 12 6.26 -9.43 2.41
CA ILE A 12 5.11 -9.30 3.32
C ILE A 12 3.84 -9.12 2.51
N THR A 13 2.85 -9.97 2.79
CA THR A 13 1.49 -9.85 2.27
C THR A 13 0.49 -9.88 3.42
N ARG A 14 -0.44 -8.93 3.44
CA ARG A 14 -1.51 -8.82 4.43
C ARG A 14 -2.88 -8.82 3.76
N LYS A 15 -3.92 -9.15 4.52
CA LYS A 15 -5.31 -8.97 4.10
C LYS A 15 -5.93 -7.88 4.96
N VAL A 16 -6.56 -6.90 4.32
CA VAL A 16 -7.29 -5.82 5.00
C VAL A 16 -8.74 -5.85 4.56
N ASP A 17 -9.67 -5.56 5.48
CA ASP A 17 -11.07 -5.37 5.08
C ASP A 17 -11.31 -3.90 4.71
N ILE A 18 -11.57 -3.66 3.42
CA ILE A 18 -11.79 -2.30 2.91
C ILE A 18 -13.10 -1.70 3.42
N LYS A 19 -14.08 -2.52 3.82
CA LYS A 19 -15.37 -2.02 4.33
C LYS A 19 -15.26 -1.36 5.71
N LEU A 20 -14.12 -1.51 6.39
CA LEU A 20 -13.85 -0.84 7.67
C LEU A 20 -13.42 0.62 7.50
N PHE A 21 -13.17 1.06 6.27
CA PHE A 21 -12.72 2.40 5.96
C PHE A 21 -13.80 3.14 5.14
N ASP A 22 -13.81 4.45 5.30
CA ASP A 22 -14.75 5.37 4.68
C ASP A 22 -14.04 6.44 3.84
N SER A 23 -12.70 6.47 3.88
CA SER A 23 -11.87 7.42 3.15
C SER A 23 -10.51 6.82 2.82
N TYR A 24 -9.83 7.41 1.82
CA TYR A 24 -8.44 7.07 1.51
C TYR A 24 -7.51 7.36 2.68
N GLU A 25 -7.77 8.42 3.44
CA GLU A 25 -6.96 8.81 4.60
C GLU A 25 -6.99 7.74 5.69
N SER A 26 -8.19 7.30 6.09
CA SER A 26 -8.39 6.24 7.08
C SER A 26 -7.68 4.94 6.66
N LEU A 27 -7.81 4.56 5.39
CA LEU A 27 -7.13 3.40 4.83
C LEU A 27 -5.60 3.57 4.85
N THR A 28 -5.10 4.72 4.41
CA THR A 28 -3.66 5.02 4.32
C THR A 28 -3.01 4.97 5.69
N ASN A 29 -3.61 5.61 6.69
CA ASN A 29 -3.10 5.62 8.06
C ASN A 29 -3.06 4.21 8.66
N SER A 30 -4.08 3.39 8.39
CA SER A 30 -4.12 2.01 8.84
C SER A 30 -3.04 1.16 8.16
N LEU A 31 -2.85 1.32 6.85
CA LEU A 31 -1.78 0.65 6.11
C LEU A 31 -0.41 1.04 6.65
N ILE A 32 -0.13 2.34 6.81
CA ILE A 32 1.13 2.81 7.39
C ILE A 32 1.34 2.16 8.76
N THR A 33 0.35 2.22 9.65
CA THR A 33 0.44 1.62 10.99
C THR A 33 0.73 0.11 10.93
N MET A 34 0.07 -0.62 10.03
CA MET A 34 0.27 -2.06 9.87
C MET A 34 1.65 -2.41 9.35
N PHE A 35 2.25 -1.61 8.47
CA PHE A 35 3.54 -1.90 7.84
C PHE A 35 4.73 -1.28 8.59
N SER A 36 4.53 -0.18 9.33
CA SER A 36 5.56 0.42 10.20
C SER A 36 5.97 -0.50 11.35
N GLN A 37 5.08 -1.37 11.84
CA GLN A 37 5.41 -2.36 12.87
C GLN A 37 6.36 -3.47 12.40
N TYR A 38 6.56 -3.63 11.08
CA TYR A 38 7.42 -4.68 10.51
C TYR A 38 8.79 -4.16 10.08
N GLN A 39 9.14 -2.89 10.34
CA GLN A 39 10.41 -2.32 9.92
C GLN A 39 11.15 -1.61 11.06
N ASP A 40 12.37 -2.08 11.30
CA ASP A 40 13.40 -1.51 12.18
C ASP A 40 14.15 -0.35 11.48
N CYS A 41 13.46 0.39 10.61
CA CYS A 41 14.05 1.47 9.81
C CYS A 41 13.68 2.81 10.42
N ASP A 42 14.51 3.23 11.37
CA ASP A 42 14.47 4.46 12.17
C ASP A 42 14.68 5.74 11.34
N ARG A 43 13.84 5.96 10.32
CA ARG A 43 13.87 7.19 9.52
C ARG A 43 12.46 7.73 9.36
N GLU A 44 12.24 8.91 9.92
CA GLU A 44 10.98 9.66 9.90
C GLU A 44 10.52 9.99 8.46
N ASP A 45 11.42 9.95 7.48
CA ASP A 45 11.12 10.16 6.05
C ASP A 45 10.72 8.85 5.35
N THR A 46 9.62 8.26 5.78
CA THR A 46 9.02 7.10 5.09
C THR A 46 8.03 7.59 4.03
N ASN A 47 8.54 7.99 2.87
CA ASN A 47 7.70 8.25 1.71
C ASN A 47 7.07 6.93 1.22
N PHE A 48 5.90 6.60 1.77
CA PHE A 48 5.08 5.49 1.33
C PHE A 48 4.15 5.97 0.22
N LYS A 49 4.29 5.36 -0.95
CA LYS A 49 3.34 5.51 -2.05
C LYS A 49 2.58 4.21 -2.15
N PHE A 50 1.25 4.26 -2.16
CA PHE A 50 0.46 3.06 -2.44
C PHE A 50 -0.32 3.23 -3.73
N THR A 51 -0.51 2.11 -4.42
CA THR A 51 -1.27 1.97 -5.65
C THR A 51 -2.27 0.84 -5.46
N PHE A 52 -3.33 0.85 -6.25
CA PHE A 52 -4.33 -0.21 -6.18
C PHE A 52 -4.72 -0.70 -7.57
N GLN A 53 -5.08 -1.98 -7.63
CA GLN A 53 -5.57 -2.61 -8.85
C GLN A 53 -7.09 -2.72 -8.78
N GLY A 54 -7.76 -2.06 -9.72
CA GLY A 54 -9.22 -2.13 -9.88
C GLY A 54 -9.68 -3.39 -10.62
N LYS A 55 -10.98 -3.45 -10.91
CA LYS A 55 -11.61 -4.55 -11.67
C LYS A 55 -11.11 -4.70 -13.10
N GLU A 56 -10.60 -3.63 -13.70
CA GLU A 56 -10.10 -3.60 -15.08
C GLU A 56 -8.64 -4.09 -15.19
N GLY A 57 -7.99 -4.35 -14.05
CA GLY A 57 -6.61 -4.80 -13.99
C GLY A 57 -5.58 -3.67 -14.03
N ASP A 58 -5.99 -2.44 -14.24
CA ASP A 58 -5.12 -1.26 -14.19
C ASP A 58 -4.75 -0.88 -12.76
N TRP A 59 -3.50 -0.41 -12.60
CA TRP A 59 -2.99 0.18 -11.36
C TRP A 59 -3.28 1.67 -11.35
N LEU A 60 -3.99 2.12 -10.32
CA LEU A 60 -4.41 3.50 -10.14
C LEU A 60 -3.85 4.07 -8.84
N LEU A 61 -3.73 5.40 -8.81
CA LEU A 61 -3.29 6.15 -7.64
C LEU A 61 -4.50 6.57 -6.78
N PRO A 62 -4.28 6.77 -5.46
CA PRO A 62 -5.30 7.31 -4.58
C PRO A 62 -5.72 8.70 -5.07
N GLY A 63 -7.00 8.87 -5.37
CA GLY A 63 -7.55 10.11 -5.93
C GLY A 63 -7.92 10.04 -7.42
N ASP A 64 -7.45 9.04 -8.17
CA ASP A 64 -7.86 8.84 -9.56
C ASP A 64 -9.33 8.39 -9.68
N ALA A 65 -9.91 7.88 -8.58
CA ALA A 65 -11.30 7.48 -8.49
C ALA A 65 -11.94 7.94 -7.17
N PRO A 66 -13.26 8.22 -7.15
CA PRO A 66 -14.02 8.41 -5.92
C PRO A 66 -13.91 7.20 -4.99
N TRP A 67 -13.83 7.45 -3.68
CA TRP A 67 -13.71 6.40 -2.65
C TRP A 67 -14.72 5.26 -2.81
N LYS A 68 -15.99 5.59 -3.06
CA LYS A 68 -17.05 4.57 -3.23
C LYS A 68 -16.74 3.57 -4.34
N ILE A 69 -16.27 4.07 -5.49
CA ILE A 69 -15.93 3.23 -6.65
C ILE A 69 -14.71 2.37 -6.33
N PHE A 70 -13.70 2.98 -5.69
CA PHE A 70 -12.52 2.27 -5.21
C PHE A 70 -12.91 1.13 -4.27
N ALA A 71 -13.68 1.40 -3.22
CA ALA A 71 -14.03 0.44 -2.17
C ALA A 71 -14.81 -0.78 -2.71
N GLU A 72 -15.54 -0.60 -3.81
CA GLU A 72 -16.26 -1.68 -4.49
C GLU A 72 -15.42 -2.44 -5.52
N SER A 73 -14.44 -1.78 -6.15
CA SER A 73 -13.71 -2.34 -7.30
C SER A 73 -12.28 -2.80 -6.97
N VAL A 74 -11.74 -2.46 -5.80
CA VAL A 74 -10.35 -2.74 -5.44
C VAL A 74 -10.13 -4.24 -5.21
N HIS A 75 -9.14 -4.81 -5.89
CA HIS A 75 -8.77 -6.22 -5.78
C HIS A 75 -7.41 -6.42 -5.10
N ARG A 76 -6.47 -5.51 -5.35
CA ARG A 76 -5.11 -5.57 -4.79
C ARG A 76 -4.63 -4.17 -4.44
N ILE A 77 -3.81 -4.09 -3.40
CA ILE A 77 -3.08 -2.88 -3.03
C ILE A 77 -1.59 -3.21 -3.01
N SER A 78 -0.77 -2.32 -3.55
CA SER A 78 0.68 -2.39 -3.51
C SER A 78 1.23 -1.14 -2.84
N ILE A 79 2.04 -1.33 -1.82
CA ILE A 79 2.74 -0.24 -1.11
C ILE A 79 4.18 -0.27 -1.57
N THR A 80 4.64 0.81 -2.17
CA THR A 80 6.02 1.02 -2.57
C THR A 80 6.61 2.07 -1.65
N ARG A 81 7.77 1.79 -1.09
CA ARG A 81 8.54 2.78 -0.34
C ARG A 81 9.63 3.32 -1.25
N ASP A 82 9.78 4.63 -1.29
CA ASP A 82 11.01 5.23 -1.82
C ASP A 82 12.07 5.13 -0.72
N CYS A 83 12.58 3.92 -0.52
CA CYS A 83 13.73 3.70 0.33
C CYS A 83 14.83 3.16 -0.57
N PRO A 84 15.93 3.90 -0.78
CA PRO A 84 17.16 3.28 -1.24
C PRO A 84 17.63 2.37 -0.10
N CYS A 85 17.20 1.11 -0.09
CA CYS A 85 17.87 0.09 0.70
C CYS A 85 19.33 0.08 0.23
N PRO A 86 20.33 0.37 1.08
CA PRO A 86 21.73 0.37 0.68
C PRO A 86 22.21 -1.02 0.22
N TYR A 87 21.41 -2.06 0.46
CA TYR A 87 21.69 -3.43 0.05
C TYR A 87 21.29 -3.80 -1.39
N THR A 88 20.59 -2.94 -2.13
CA THR A 88 20.23 -3.23 -3.53
C THR A 88 21.23 -2.67 -4.54
N ARG A 89 22.38 -2.13 -4.09
CA ARG A 89 23.41 -1.55 -4.97
C ARG A 89 24.77 -2.25 -4.87
N LEU A 90 24.77 -3.58 -4.76
CA LEU A 90 25.97 -4.42 -4.94
C LEU A 90 25.66 -5.64 -5.82
N LEU A 91 25.24 -5.40 -7.07
CA LEU A 91 25.35 -6.36 -8.16
C LEU A 91 25.56 -5.61 -9.49
N PHE A 92 26.63 -4.82 -9.58
CA PHE A 92 27.32 -4.49 -10.83
C PHE A 92 28.79 -4.22 -10.50
#